data_AF-A0A2W6TII4-F1
#
_entry.id   AF-A0A2W6TII4-F1
#
_cell.length_a   1.000
_cell.length_b   1.000
_cell.length_c   1.000
_cell.angle_alpha   90.00
_cell.angle_beta   90.00
_cell.angle_gamma   90.00
#
_symmetry.space_group_name_H-M   'P 1'
#
loop_
_entity.id
_entity.type
_entity.pdbx_description
1 polymer ?
#
loop_
_entity_poly.entity_id
_entity_poly.type
_entity_poly.pdbx_seq_one_letter_code
_entity_poly.pdbx_strand_id
1 'polypeptide(L)'
;MTFDIDMIKKVYERYPERIAAARQIVGKPLTLSEKILYTHLWEGNATQEYERGNSYVDFAPDRVAMQDATAQMALLQFMQAGKAKVAVPSTAHA
;
A
#
# COMPACT_ATOMS: atom_id res chain seq x y z
N MET A 1 7.07 -13.76 17.44
CA MET A 1 5.65 -13.68 17.03
C MET A 1 5.58 -12.76 15.83
N THR A 2 5.03 -13.21 14.70
CA THR A 2 4.84 -12.34 13.53
C THR A 2 3.75 -11.33 13.84
N PHE A 3 4.12 -10.05 13.93
CA PHE A 3 3.15 -8.96 14.05
C PHE A 3 2.23 -8.96 12.83
N ASP A 4 0.96 -8.62 13.04
CA ASP A 4 -0.04 -8.40 11.98
C ASP A 4 -0.29 -9.62 11.05
N ILE A 5 -0.17 -10.85 11.57
CA ILE A 5 -0.33 -12.09 10.77
C ILE A 5 -1.66 -12.19 10.02
N ASP A 6 -2.76 -11.73 10.61
CA ASP A 6 -4.08 -11.76 9.97
C ASP A 6 -4.19 -10.77 8.80
N MET A 7 -3.50 -9.63 8.90
CA MET A 7 -3.39 -8.68 7.78
C MET A 7 -2.58 -9.31 6.64
N ILE A 8 -1.44 -9.92 6.96
CA ILE A 8 -0.57 -10.58 5.98
C ILE A 8 -1.33 -11.68 5.24
N LYS A 9 -2.07 -12.53 5.96
CA LYS A 9 -2.92 -13.58 5.36
C LYS A 9 -3.93 -12.98 4.39
N LYS A 10 -4.66 -11.95 4.82
CA LYS A 10 -5.67 -11.26 3.99
C LYS A 10 -5.11 -10.65 2.70
N VAL A 11 -3.85 -10.18 2.71
CA VAL A 11 -3.16 -9.67 1.51
C VAL A 11 -2.86 -10.83 0.58
N TYR A 12 -2.25 -11.90 1.09
CA TYR A 12 -1.87 -13.06 0.28
C TYR A 12 -3.07 -13.86 -0.25
N GLU A 13 -4.20 -13.87 0.45
CA GLU A 13 -5.47 -14.44 -0.02
C GLU A 13 -5.98 -13.75 -1.30
N ARG A 14 -5.84 -12.42 -1.39
CA ARG A 14 -6.29 -11.61 -2.54
C ARG A 14 -5.24 -11.48 -3.65
N TYR A 15 -4.00 -11.87 -3.37
CA TYR A 15 -2.85 -11.71 -4.25
C TYR A 15 -3.02 -12.40 -5.63
N PRO A 16 -3.51 -13.65 -5.73
CA PRO A 16 -3.67 -14.31 -7.03
C PRO A 16 -4.70 -13.62 -7.94
N GLU A 17 -5.83 -13.19 -7.36
CA GLU A 17 -6.91 -12.50 -8.08
C GLU A 17 -6.41 -11.17 -8.67
N ARG A 18 -5.79 -10.33 -7.84
CA ARG A 18 -5.31 -9.01 -8.26
C ARG A 18 -4.21 -9.10 -9.33
N ILE A 19 -3.32 -10.08 -9.23
CA ILE A 19 -2.30 -10.33 -10.25
C ILE A 19 -2.91 -10.79 -11.56
N ALA A 20 -3.93 -11.67 -11.50
CA ALA A 20 -4.62 -12.11 -12.70
C ALA A 20 -5.28 -10.93 -13.41
N ALA A 21 -6.00 -10.08 -12.68
CA ALA A 21 -6.60 -8.86 -13.22
C ALA A 21 -5.55 -7.92 -13.84
N ALA A 22 -4.47 -7.62 -13.11
CA ALA A 22 -3.40 -6.76 -13.61
C ALA A 22 -2.72 -7.34 -14.87
N ARG A 23 -2.50 -8.65 -14.93
CA ARG A 23 -1.87 -9.28 -16.11
C ARG A 23 -2.74 -9.17 -17.35
N GLN A 24 -4.07 -9.29 -17.21
CA GLN A 24 -4.99 -9.11 -18.33
C GLN A 24 -4.95 -7.69 -18.89
N ILE A 25 -4.89 -6.69 -18.01
CA ILE A 25 -4.87 -5.27 -18.40
C ILE A 25 -3.53 -4.87 -19.03
N VAL A 26 -2.41 -5.27 -18.42
CA VAL A 26 -1.07 -4.86 -18.88
C VAL A 26 -0.62 -5.68 -20.11
N GLY A 27 -1.18 -6.87 -20.34
CA GLY A 27 -0.90 -7.69 -21.53
C GLY A 27 0.51 -8.24 -21.62
N LYS A 28 1.31 -8.19 -20.54
CA LYS A 28 2.69 -8.71 -20.50
C LYS A 28 3.05 -9.31 -19.13
N PRO A 29 4.14 -10.09 -19.01
CA PRO A 29 4.60 -10.59 -17.71
C PRO A 29 4.91 -9.44 -16.75
N LEU A 30 4.45 -9.57 -15.50
CA LEU A 30 4.69 -8.58 -14.44
C LEU A 30 5.96 -8.92 -13.65
N THR A 31 6.77 -7.90 -13.40
CA THR A 31 7.89 -7.95 -12.44
C THR A 31 7.37 -8.13 -11.00
N LEU A 32 8.25 -8.45 -10.06
CA LEU A 32 7.86 -8.56 -8.64
C LEU A 32 7.32 -7.23 -8.10
N SER A 33 7.99 -6.11 -8.41
CA SER A 33 7.56 -4.79 -7.99
C SER A 33 6.18 -4.44 -8.53
N GLU A 34 5.92 -4.72 -9.81
CA GLU A 34 4.58 -4.52 -10.40
C GLU A 34 3.54 -5.38 -9.70
N LYS A 35 3.81 -6.67 -9.45
CA LYS A 35 2.88 -7.54 -8.73
C LYS A 35 2.52 -6.96 -7.35
N ILE A 36 3.52 -6.47 -6.61
CA ILE A 36 3.29 -5.86 -5.29
C ILE A 36 2.45 -4.59 -5.45
N LEU A 37 2.83 -3.66 -6.33
CA LEU A 37 2.13 -2.40 -6.52
C LEU A 37 0.68 -2.60 -7.00
N TYR A 38 0.46 -3.43 -8.02
CA TYR A 38 -0.88 -3.75 -8.52
C TYR A 38 -1.74 -4.45 -7.46
N THR A 39 -1.14 -5.26 -6.58
CA THR A 39 -1.90 -5.90 -5.50
C THR A 39 -2.30 -4.90 -4.42
N HIS A 40 -1.63 -3.75 -4.29
CA HIS A 40 -1.92 -2.73 -3.29
C HIS A 40 -2.66 -1.51 -3.87
N LEU A 41 -3.36 -1.65 -5.00
CA LEU A 41 -4.25 -0.59 -5.49
C LEU A 41 -5.39 -0.33 -4.50
N TRP A 42 -5.72 0.96 -4.32
CA TRP A 42 -6.80 1.41 -3.45
C TRP A 42 -8.17 0.88 -3.90
N GLU A 43 -8.46 1.00 -5.20
CA GLU A 43 -9.76 0.62 -5.79
C GLU A 43 -9.95 -0.90 -5.96
N GLY A 44 -8.92 -1.69 -5.72
CA GLY A 44 -9.00 -3.15 -5.83
C GLY A 44 -8.30 -3.73 -7.04
N ASN A 45 -9.06 -4.38 -7.92
CA ASN A 45 -8.52 -4.95 -9.15
C ASN A 45 -8.13 -3.83 -10.12
N ALA A 46 -7.07 -4.04 -10.88
CA ALA A 46 -6.63 -3.09 -11.89
C ALA A 46 -7.72 -2.90 -12.97
N THR A 47 -8.11 -1.66 -13.22
CA THR A 47 -9.08 -1.27 -14.26
C THR A 47 -8.42 -0.65 -15.49
N GLN A 48 -7.16 -0.24 -15.36
CA GLN A 48 -6.35 0.38 -16.42
C GLN A 48 -4.86 0.06 -16.26
N GLU A 49 -4.08 0.21 -17.33
CA GLU A 49 -2.62 0.11 -17.25
C GLU A 49 -2.05 1.41 -16.67
N TYR A 50 -1.11 1.28 -15.74
CA TYR A 50 -0.33 2.39 -15.22
C TYR A 50 1.04 2.45 -15.89
N GLU A 51 1.33 3.57 -16.55
CA GLU A 51 2.58 3.80 -17.27
C GLU A 51 3.71 4.13 -16.29
N ARG A 52 4.83 3.43 -16.45
CA ARG A 52 6.01 3.59 -15.58
C ARG A 52 6.58 5.01 -15.71
N GLY A 53 6.74 5.68 -14.59
CA GLY A 53 7.32 7.03 -14.53
C GLY A 53 6.39 8.15 -15.02
N ASN A 54 5.15 7.83 -15.40
CA ASN A 54 4.18 8.81 -15.87
C ASN A 54 2.89 8.79 -15.04
N SER A 55 2.32 7.61 -14.77
CA SER A 55 1.08 7.51 -14.02
C SER A 55 1.28 7.78 -12.53
N TYR A 56 0.42 8.63 -11.98
CA TYR A 56 0.21 8.73 -10.53
C TYR A 56 -0.81 7.67 -10.12
N VAL A 57 -0.55 6.95 -9.04
CA VAL A 57 -1.33 5.77 -8.66
C VAL A 57 -1.66 5.81 -7.17
N ASP A 58 -2.93 5.61 -6.85
CA ASP A 58 -3.39 5.53 -5.47
C ASP A 58 -3.21 4.11 -4.94
N PHE A 59 -2.25 3.98 -4.02
CA PHE A 59 -1.96 2.74 -3.31
C PHE A 59 -2.58 2.75 -1.91
N ALA A 60 -2.77 1.56 -1.36
CA ALA A 60 -3.16 1.30 0.02
C ALA A 60 -1.95 0.68 0.76
N PRO A 61 -1.05 1.49 1.36
CA PRO A 61 0.06 0.96 2.15
C PRO A 61 -0.44 0.21 3.38
N ASP A 62 0.20 -0.91 3.70
CA ASP A 62 -0.17 -1.73 4.86
C ASP A 62 0.25 -1.13 6.20
N ARG A 63 1.32 -0.32 6.22
CA ARG A 63 1.87 0.28 7.44
C ARG A 63 2.65 1.56 7.16
N VAL A 64 2.82 2.37 8.20
CA VAL A 64 3.67 3.57 8.17
C VAL A 64 4.77 3.46 9.23
N ALA A 65 6.00 3.76 8.85
CA ALA A 65 7.12 3.87 9.78
C ALA A 65 7.76 5.25 9.63
N MET A 66 7.95 5.95 10.75
CA MET A 66 8.54 7.28 10.79
C MET A 66 9.82 7.26 11.63
N GLN A 67 10.84 7.97 11.16
CA GLN A 67 12.09 8.17 11.90
C GLN A 67 12.00 9.49 12.68
N ASP A 68 12.64 9.58 13.85
CA ASP A 68 12.56 10.67 14.84
C ASP A 68 12.57 12.09 14.21
N ALA A 69 13.50 12.34 13.29
CA ALA A 69 13.68 13.63 12.64
C ALA A 69 12.49 14.03 11.73
N THR A 70 11.74 13.05 11.25
CA THR A 70 10.56 13.24 10.38
C THR A 70 9.24 13.02 11.10
N ALA A 71 9.25 12.24 12.20
CA ALA A 71 8.06 11.84 12.92
C ALA A 71 7.34 13.03 13.56
N GLN A 72 8.11 13.99 14.10
CA GLN A 72 7.54 15.15 14.80
C GLN A 72 6.58 15.95 13.91
N MET A 73 7.02 16.33 12.71
CA MET A 73 6.18 17.12 11.80
C MET A 73 5.01 16.30 11.23
N ALA A 74 5.22 15.02 10.95
CA ALA A 74 4.15 14.13 10.49
C ALA A 74 3.03 13.99 11.54
N LEU A 75 3.40 13.83 12.82
CA LEU A 75 2.43 13.74 13.92
C LEU A 75 1.68 15.06 14.13
N LEU A 76 2.36 16.21 14.06
CA LEU A 76 1.72 17.53 14.15
C LEU A 76 0.68 17.73 13.04
N GLN A 77 1.00 17.36 11.79
CA GLN A 77 0.04 17.43 10.69
C GLN A 77 -1.12 16.45 10.88
N PHE A 78 -0.84 15.25 11.40
CA PHE A 78 -1.88 14.27 11.70
C PHE A 78 -2.86 14.77 12.77
N MET A 79 -2.37 15.45 13.82
CA MET A 79 -3.21 16.10 14.84
C MET A 79 -4.08 17.21 14.23
N GLN A 80 -3.50 18.04 13.35
CA GLN A 80 -4.24 19.10 12.64
C GLN A 80 -5.29 18.57 11.67
N ALA A 81 -5.12 17.36 11.14
CA ALA A 81 -6.11 16.72 10.28
C ALA A 81 -7.40 16.30 11.03
N GLY A 82 -7.46 16.46 12.36
CA GLY A 82 -8.65 16.18 13.17
C GLY A 82 -9.02 14.70 13.25
N LYS A 83 -8.07 13.79 12.97
CA LYS A 83 -8.29 12.34 13.03
C LYS A 83 -8.03 11.83 14.45
N ALA A 84 -8.96 11.05 14.99
CA ALA A 84 -8.84 10.51 16.35
C ALA A 84 -7.82 9.37 16.50
N LYS A 85 -7.52 8.64 15.41
CA LYS A 85 -6.58 7.51 15.39
C LYS A 85 -6.03 7.24 14.00
N VAL A 86 -4.85 6.64 13.93
CA VAL A 86 -4.23 6.18 12.68
C VAL A 86 -5.08 5.10 11.99
N ALA A 87 -5.03 5.07 10.66
CA ALA A 87 -5.82 4.14 9.84
C ALA A 87 -5.15 2.77 9.65
N VAL A 88 -3.81 2.73 9.71
CA VAL A 88 -2.98 1.53 9.56
C VAL A 88 -1.97 1.46 10.70
N PRO A 89 -1.38 0.28 10.97
CA PRO A 89 -0.29 0.16 11.94
C PRO A 89 0.82 1.18 11.65
N SER A 90 1.14 2.00 12.67
CA SER A 90 2.10 3.08 12.56
C SER A 90 3.11 3.02 13.70
N THR A 91 4.39 3.18 13.39
CA THR A 91 5.49 3.22 14.38
C THR A 91 6.32 4.48 14.18
N ALA A 92 6.67 5.16 15.27
CA ALA A 92 7.70 6.20 15.27
C ALA A 92 8.91 5.66 16.04
N HIS A 93 10.10 5.76 15.42
CA HIS A 93 11.34 5.59 16.17
C HIS A 93 11.48 6.76 17.15
N ALA A 94 12.13 6.50 18.29
CA ALA A 94 12.27 7.42 19.41
C ALA A 94 13.70 7.41 19.94
#